data_AF-A0A2T4V7Q4-F1
#
_entry.id   AF-A0A2T4V7Q4-F1
#
_cell.length_a   1.000
_cell.length_b   1.000
_cell.length_c   1.000
_cell.angle_alpha   90.00
_cell.angle_beta   90.00
_cell.angle_gamma   90.00
#
_symmetry.space_group_name_H-M   'P 1'
#
loop_
_entity.id
_entity.type
_entity.pdbx_description
1 polymer ?
#
loop_
_entity_poly.entity_id
_entity_poly.type
_entity_poly.pdbx_seq_one_letter_code
_entity_poly.pdbx_strand_id
1 'polypeptide(L)'
;MVDLQGARQERRLEMYRARVTERLRTNRAAVEALYQGGSLFSPQGTRAGRALLRAHQVLQRASSLLEQLSGEGVVPAPRLPERIDEVYREVDTLLSRSDALSGRHHRTASVARLPGR
;
A
#
# COMPACT_ATOMS: atom_id res chain seq x y z
N MET A 1 -3.65 10.32 -33.43
CA MET A 1 -2.94 9.05 -33.17
C MET A 1 -2.90 8.91 -31.65
N VAL A 2 -3.57 7.92 -31.07
CA VAL A 2 -3.65 7.75 -29.60
C VAL A 2 -2.34 7.19 -29.09
N ASP A 3 -1.70 7.86 -28.13
CA ASP A 3 -0.51 7.35 -27.45
C ASP A 3 -0.89 6.22 -26.48
N LEU A 4 -0.84 4.98 -26.98
CA LEU A 4 -1.12 3.78 -26.20
C LEU A 4 -0.10 3.55 -25.07
N GLN A 5 1.12 4.05 -25.21
CA GLN A 5 2.17 3.86 -24.22
C GLN A 5 1.94 4.78 -23.03
N GLY A 6 1.64 6.06 -23.28
CA GLY A 6 1.22 7.01 -22.25
C GLY A 6 0.01 6.49 -21.47
N ALA A 7 -1.04 6.05 -22.16
CA ALA A 7 -2.26 5.52 -21.53
C ALA A 7 -1.99 4.29 -20.63
N ARG A 8 -1.07 3.40 -21.03
CA ARG A 8 -0.69 2.23 -20.21
C ARG A 8 0.06 2.64 -18.95
N GLN A 9 0.96 3.62 -19.04
CA GLN A 9 1.73 4.10 -17.89
C GLN A 9 0.84 4.82 -16.88
N GLU A 10 -0.06 5.68 -17.37
CA GLU A 10 -1.07 6.34 -16.53
C GLU A 10 -1.95 5.33 -15.82
N ARG A 11 -2.45 4.31 -16.55
CA ARG A 11 -3.27 3.26 -15.95
C ARG A 11 -2.53 2.45 -14.89
N ARG A 12 -1.25 2.16 -15.10
CA ARG A 12 -0.40 1.48 -14.11
C ARG A 12 -0.27 2.35 -12.85
N LEU A 13 0.01 3.64 -13.01
CA LEU A 13 0.12 4.57 -11.89
C LEU A 13 -1.17 4.65 -11.07
N GLU A 14 -2.33 4.79 -11.74
CA GLU A 14 -3.65 4.77 -11.10
C GLU A 14 -3.88 3.51 -10.27
N MET A 15 -3.54 2.33 -10.82
CA MET A 15 -3.69 1.06 -10.12
C MET A 15 -2.86 1.03 -8.83
N TYR A 16 -1.61 1.50 -8.87
CA TYR A 16 -0.77 1.55 -7.68
C TYR A 16 -1.27 2.58 -6.66
N ARG A 17 -1.75 3.75 -7.12
CA ARG A 17 -2.40 4.75 -6.25
C ARG A 17 -3.61 4.15 -5.53
N ALA A 18 -4.48 3.45 -6.24
CA ALA A 18 -5.62 2.75 -5.65
C ALA A 18 -5.19 1.70 -4.61
N ARG A 19 -4.15 0.91 -4.90
CA ARG A 19 -3.58 -0.09 -3.98
C ARG A 19 -3.05 0.53 -2.68
N VAL A 20 -2.39 1.70 -2.75
CA VAL A 20 -1.89 2.44 -1.59
C VAL A 20 -3.05 3.04 -0.79
N THR A 21 -4.00 3.69 -1.46
CA THR A 21 -5.17 4.30 -0.82
C THR A 21 -6.01 3.27 -0.06
N GLU A 22 -6.28 2.11 -0.66
CA GLU A 22 -7.00 1.05 0.03
C GLU A 22 -6.24 0.55 1.26
N ARG A 23 -4.91 0.44 1.16
CA ARG A 23 -4.09 0.02 2.29
C ARG A 23 -4.11 1.02 3.43
N LEU A 24 -4.01 2.31 3.14
CA LEU A 24 -4.14 3.40 4.10
C LEU A 24 -5.50 3.36 4.80
N ARG A 25 -6.59 3.20 4.03
CA ARG A 25 -7.95 3.09 4.55
C ARG A 25 -8.11 1.92 5.52
N THR A 26 -7.67 0.73 5.14
CA THR A 26 -7.73 -0.45 6.03
C THR A 26 -6.87 -0.28 7.28
N ASN A 27 -5.68 0.32 7.14
CA ASN A 27 -4.78 0.55 8.26
C ASN A 27 -5.40 1.51 9.29
N ARG A 28 -6.03 2.59 8.80
CA ARG A 28 -6.81 3.52 9.64
C ARG A 28 -7.96 2.80 10.36
N ALA A 29 -8.75 1.99 9.65
CA ALA A 29 -9.85 1.24 10.25
C ALA A 29 -9.36 0.26 11.35
N ALA A 30 -8.19 -0.36 11.17
CA ALA A 30 -7.60 -1.22 12.19
C ALA A 30 -7.18 -0.45 13.46
N VAL A 31 -6.67 0.78 13.31
CA VAL A 31 -6.36 1.66 14.45
C VAL A 31 -7.64 2.09 15.17
N GLU A 32 -8.67 2.49 14.42
CA GLU A 32 -9.98 2.85 14.97
C GLU A 32 -10.60 1.68 15.76
N ALA A 33 -10.48 0.45 15.27
CA ALA A 33 -10.94 -0.74 15.97
C ALA A 33 -10.18 -1.00 17.28
N LEU A 34 -8.86 -0.79 17.32
CA LEU A 34 -8.07 -0.92 18.55
C LEU A 34 -8.51 0.10 19.61
N TYR A 35 -8.79 1.33 19.17
CA TYR A 35 -9.25 2.42 20.01
C TYR A 35 -10.66 2.16 20.57
N GLN A 36 -11.63 1.88 19.68
CA GLN A 36 -13.03 1.62 20.08
C GLN A 36 -13.16 0.38 20.96
N GLY A 37 -12.35 -0.65 20.73
CA GLY A 37 -12.33 -1.87 21.55
C GLY A 37 -11.62 -1.71 22.90
N GLY A 38 -11.10 -0.53 23.25
CA GLY A 38 -10.36 -0.30 24.51
C GLY A 38 -9.02 -1.04 24.63
N SER A 39 -8.64 -1.81 23.60
CA SER A 39 -7.47 -2.68 23.62
C SER A 39 -6.14 -1.93 23.46
N LEU A 40 -6.17 -0.66 23.05
CA LEU A 40 -4.99 0.15 22.73
C LEU A 40 -4.00 0.26 23.91
N PHE A 41 -4.53 0.28 25.14
CA PHE A 41 -3.76 0.35 26.40
C PHE A 41 -3.29 -1.01 26.93
N SER A 42 -3.71 -2.12 26.31
CA SER A 42 -3.17 -3.44 26.63
C SER A 42 -1.78 -3.62 26.00
N PRO A 43 -0.87 -4.43 26.58
CA PRO A 43 0.44 -4.71 25.97
C PRO A 43 0.35 -5.22 24.52
N GLN A 44 -0.66 -6.04 24.22
CA GLN A 44 -0.90 -6.59 22.89
C GLN A 44 -1.43 -5.53 21.92
N GLY A 45 -2.41 -4.72 22.34
CA GLY A 45 -2.96 -3.64 21.51
C GLY A 45 -1.95 -2.51 21.29
N THR A 46 -1.10 -2.18 22.27
CA THR A 46 0.02 -1.25 22.06
C THR A 46 1.01 -1.79 21.03
N ARG A 47 1.34 -3.09 21.07
CA ARG A 47 2.21 -3.71 20.06
C ARG A 47 1.57 -3.67 18.67
N ALA A 48 0.29 -4.00 18.56
CA ALA A 48 -0.46 -3.93 17.30
C ALA A 48 -0.53 -2.49 16.77
N GLY A 49 -0.85 -1.52 17.63
CA GLY A 49 -0.88 -0.09 17.27
C GLY A 49 0.46 0.41 16.74
N ARG A 50 1.57 0.07 17.40
CA ARG A 50 2.92 0.39 16.89
C ARG A 50 3.21 -0.24 15.53
N ALA A 51 2.74 -1.46 15.29
CA ALA A 51 2.91 -2.13 14.00
C ALA A 51 2.10 -1.41 12.90
N LEU A 52 0.86 -1.03 13.18
CA LEU A 52 0.00 -0.26 12.27
C LEU A 52 0.57 1.14 11.96
N LEU A 53 1.15 1.82 12.96
CA LEU A 53 1.85 3.09 12.74
C LEU A 53 3.06 2.93 11.82
N ARG A 54 3.87 1.88 12.01
CA ARG A 54 4.97 1.56 11.09
C ARG A 54 4.46 1.22 9.69
N ALA A 55 3.36 0.47 9.58
CA ALA A 55 2.72 0.19 8.30
C ALA A 55 2.28 1.47 7.59
N HIS A 56 1.78 2.45 8.34
CA HIS A 56 1.39 3.76 7.81
C HIS A 56 2.60 4.53 7.27
N GLN A 57 3.69 4.59 8.03
CA GLN A 57 4.94 5.24 7.59
C GLN A 57 5.51 4.60 6.31
N VAL A 58 5.43 3.27 6.19
CA VAL A 58 5.82 2.56 4.97
C VAL A 58 4.93 2.95 3.78
N LEU A 59 3.62 3.08 4.00
CA LEU A 59 2.68 3.52 2.96
C LEU A 59 2.89 4.98 2.55
N GLN A 60 3.24 5.86 3.47
CA GLN A 60 3.60 7.25 3.14
C GLN A 60 4.81 7.31 2.19
N ARG A 61 5.83 6.48 2.44
CA ARG A 61 6.99 6.38 1.53
C ARG A 61 6.57 5.86 0.15
N ALA A 62 5.68 4.87 0.10
CA ALA A 62 5.14 4.37 -1.16
C ALA A 62 4.36 5.46 -1.92
N SER A 63 3.55 6.28 -1.24
CA SER A 63 2.89 7.44 -1.84
C SER A 63 3.88 8.43 -2.44
N SER A 64 4.94 8.78 -1.71
CA SER A 64 5.97 9.71 -2.21
C SER A 64 6.68 9.19 -3.46
N LEU A 65 6.92 7.88 -3.58
CA LEU A 65 7.46 7.28 -4.81
C LEU A 65 6.47 7.36 -5.98
N LEU A 66 5.17 7.21 -5.73
CA LEU A 66 4.14 7.38 -6.76
C LEU A 66 3.98 8.84 -7.19
N GLU A 67 4.19 9.80 -6.29
CA GLU A 67 4.25 11.23 -6.62
C GLU A 67 5.48 11.57 -7.48
N GLN A 68 6.62 10.91 -7.23
CA GLN A 68 7.79 11.04 -8.12
C GLN A 68 7.46 10.51 -9.52
N LEU A 69 6.77 9.38 -9.64
CA LEU A 69 6.36 8.82 -10.93
C LEU A 69 5.33 9.68 -11.68
N SER A 70 4.47 10.42 -10.97
CA SER A 70 3.54 11.37 -11.61
C SER A 70 4.17 12.69 -12.02
N GLY A 71 5.40 12.96 -11.58
CA GLY A 71 6.04 14.26 -11.76
C GLY A 71 5.54 15.35 -10.81
N GLU A 72 4.69 15.01 -9.84
CA GLU A 72 4.18 15.92 -8.80
C GLU A 72 5.12 15.97 -7.57
N GLY A 73 6.09 15.07 -7.50
CA GLY A 73 7.07 15.00 -6.41
C GLY A 73 8.15 16.08 -6.45
N VAL A 74 8.89 16.21 -5.33
CA VAL A 74 10.03 17.14 -5.20
C VAL A 74 11.21 16.76 -6.11
N VAL A 75 11.32 15.47 -6.44
CA VAL A 75 12.35 14.94 -7.35
C VAL A 75 11.73 14.78 -8.75
N PRO A 76 12.44 15.18 -9.81
CA PRO A 76 11.97 14.99 -11.18
C PRO A 76 11.61 13.53 -11.48
N ALA A 77 10.54 13.32 -12.24
CA ALA A 77 10.13 11.97 -12.64
C ALA A 77 11.25 11.24 -13.39
N PRO A 78 11.52 9.96 -13.06
CA PRO A 78 12.50 9.17 -13.79
C PRO A 78 12.07 9.01 -15.25
N ARG A 79 13.01 9.27 -16.17
CA ARG A 79 12.74 9.18 -17.63
C ARG A 79 13.16 7.85 -18.24
N LEU A 80 14.09 7.15 -17.58
CA LEU A 80 14.59 5.86 -18.06
C LEU A 80 13.60 4.75 -17.67
N PRO A 81 13.18 3.88 -18.61
CA PRO A 81 12.26 2.78 -18.33
C PRO A 81 12.71 1.88 -17.17
N GLU A 82 14.00 1.60 -17.07
CA GLU A 82 14.57 0.74 -16.02
C GLU A 82 14.40 1.37 -14.64
N ARG A 83 14.58 2.69 -14.54
CA ARG A 83 14.38 3.44 -13.30
C ARG A 83 12.91 3.52 -12.91
N ILE A 84 12.02 3.69 -13.88
CA ILE A 84 10.58 3.62 -13.65
C ILE A 84 10.20 2.27 -13.05
N ASP A 85 10.70 1.17 -13.64
CA ASP A 85 10.44 -0.18 -13.14
C ASP A 85 11.07 -0.45 -11.77
N GLU A 86 12.26 0.07 -11.48
CA GLU A 86 12.88 0.02 -10.15
C GLU A 86 11.97 0.67 -9.09
N VAL A 87 11.42 1.86 -9.37
CA VAL A 87 10.52 2.55 -8.45
C VAL A 87 9.26 1.72 -8.19
N TYR A 88 8.66 1.13 -9.23
CA TYR A 88 7.49 0.26 -9.04
C TYR A 88 7.81 -0.99 -8.21
N ARG A 89 8.98 -1.62 -8.40
CA ARG A 89 9.42 -2.77 -7.58
C ARG A 89 9.64 -2.36 -6.12
N GLU A 90 10.18 -1.16 -5.89
CA GLU A 90 10.32 -0.61 -4.55
C GLU A 90 8.94 -0.38 -3.89
N VAL A 91 7.99 0.19 -4.62
CA VAL A 91 6.60 0.33 -4.15
C VAL A 91 6.01 -1.03 -3.78
N ASP A 92 6.14 -2.07 -4.61
CA ASP A 92 5.65 -3.41 -4.26
C ASP A 92 6.30 -4.01 -3.01
N THR A 93 7.59 -3.74 -2.81
CA THR A 93 8.32 -4.14 -1.59
C THR A 93 7.76 -3.43 -0.36
N LEU A 94 7.50 -2.12 -0.46
CA LEU A 94 6.88 -1.33 0.61
C LEU A 94 5.45 -1.80 0.90
N LEU A 95 4.66 -2.11 -0.13
CA LEU A 95 3.30 -2.63 0.03
C LEU A 95 3.31 -3.98 0.78
N SER A 96 4.21 -4.89 0.38
CA SER A 96 4.38 -6.19 1.04
C SER A 96 4.81 -6.04 2.49
N ARG A 97 5.75 -5.12 2.77
CA ARG A 97 6.18 -4.80 4.15
C ARG A 97 5.04 -4.21 4.98
N SER A 98 4.21 -3.35 4.38
CA SER A 98 3.02 -2.79 5.04
C SER A 98 2.02 -3.89 5.41
N ASP A 99 1.76 -4.82 4.48
CA ASP A 99 0.84 -5.94 4.71
C ASP A 99 1.33 -6.86 5.84
N ALA A 100 2.65 -7.10 5.93
CA ALA A 100 3.27 -7.84 7.04
C ALA A 100 3.10 -7.13 8.38
N LEU A 101 3.31 -5.81 8.42
CA LEU A 101 3.16 -5.00 9.64
C LEU A 101 1.70 -4.88 10.09
N SER A 102 0.76 -4.75 9.16
CA SER A 102 -0.66 -4.60 9.48
C SER A 102 -1.39 -5.93 9.73
N GLY A 103 -0.68 -7.07 9.68
CA GLY A 103 -1.29 -8.39 9.82
C GLY A 103 -2.22 -8.78 8.67
N ARG A 104 -2.13 -8.11 7.51
CA ARG A 104 -3.02 -8.36 6.36
C ARG A 104 -2.78 -9.73 5.72
N HIS A 105 -1.62 -10.35 5.96
CA HIS A 105 -1.30 -11.71 5.53
C HIS A 105 -2.22 -12.79 6.11
N HIS A 106 -3.06 -12.50 7.10
CA HIS A 106 -4.05 -13.46 7.63
C HIS A 106 -5.41 -13.44 6.93
N ARG A 107 -5.66 -12.57 5.94
CA ARG A 107 -6.95 -12.51 5.22
C ARG A 107 -6.93 -13.00 3.76
N THR A 108 -5.78 -13.44 3.23
CA THR A 108 -5.66 -13.87 1.81
C THR A 108 -5.54 -15.39 1.64
N ALA A 109 -6.04 -16.18 2.59
CA ALA A 109 -6.22 -17.63 2.44
C ALA A 109 -7.68 -18.04 2.70
N SER A 110 -8.63 -17.37 2.05
CA SER A 110 -9.99 -17.87 1.89
C SER A 110 -10.46 -17.66 0.45
N VAL A 111 -9.73 -18.30 -0.47
CA VAL A 111 -10.28 -18.76 -1.75
C VAL A 111 -10.28 -20.29 -1.70
N ALA A 112 -11.05 -20.84 -0.76
CA ALA A 112 -11.30 -22.26 -0.66
C ALA A 112 -12.61 -22.47 0.09
N ARG A 113 -13.72 -22.27 -0.63
CA ARG A 113 -14.98 -23.01 -0.49
C ARG A 113 -15.99 -22.44 -1.50
N LEU A 114 -15.82 -22.84 -2.76
CA LEU A 114 -16.97 -23.04 -3.63
C LEU A 114 -17.64 -24.33 -3.12
N PRO A 115 -18.91 -24.31 -2.67
CA PRO A 115 -19.65 -25.55 -2.49
C PRO A 115 -19.79 -26.22 -3.86
N GLY A 116 -19.24 -27.43 -3.96
CA GLY A 116 -19.50 -28.31 -5.09
C GLY A 116 -20.85 -29.00 -4.91
N ARG A 117 -21.63 -28.96 -5.99
CA ARG A 117 -22.92 -29.60 -6.24
C ARG A 117 -24.15 -28.99 -5.56
#